data_AF-Q24X38-F1
#
_entry.id   AF-Q24X38-F1
#
_cell.length_a   1.000
_cell.length_b   1.000
_cell.length_c   1.000
_cell.angle_alpha   90.00
_cell.angle_beta   90.00
_cell.angle_gamma   90.00
#
_symmetry.space_group_name_H-M   'P 1'
#
loop_
_entity.id
_entity.type
_entity.pdbx_description
1 polymer ?
#
loop_
_entity_poly.entity_id
_entity_poly.type
_entity_poly.pdbx_seq_one_letter_code
_entity_poly.pdbx_strand_id
1 'polypeptide(L)'
;MQKIKVQDAIGSVLMHDLTQIIPGKTKDARFRKGHVIKEEDIPTLLSMGKEHIFVWDQTPGLIHEDEAAERLAKAVAGPGLSFSETKEGKVNLIAEEDGLIYASEEGIYALNSLEYIILATLHNHRPVKKGQKIAGTRVVPLMIDENVVIEAEGIARRFEEPILQIRPLQSKKVGVVTTGSEVYHGRIQDKFGPVLQRKVAEWGSVLLGQTFADDDVEMIQERIREHIEQGAEMVLVTGGMSVDPDDLTPTAIKGLGGRVDHLWHSCSSRSHAVAGLPG
;
A
#
# COMPACT_ATOMS: atom_id res chain seq x y z
N MET A 1 7.92 30.19 -12.56
CA MET A 1 7.29 31.38 -11.94
C MET A 1 8.00 32.62 -12.44
N GLN A 2 7.36 33.38 -13.32
CA GLN A 2 7.95 34.58 -13.90
C GLN A 2 7.30 35.82 -13.31
N LYS A 3 8.12 36.78 -12.86
CA LYS A 3 7.64 38.12 -12.51
C LYS A 3 7.50 38.90 -13.81
N ILE A 4 6.28 39.14 -14.25
CA ILE A 4 6.01 39.95 -15.43
C ILE A 4 5.27 41.23 -15.04
N LYS A 5 5.35 42.25 -15.87
CA LYS A 5 4.53 43.46 -15.69
C LYS A 5 3.07 43.09 -15.89
N VAL A 6 2.18 43.70 -15.10
CA VAL A 6 0.74 43.41 -15.19
C VAL A 6 0.21 43.62 -16.61
N GLN A 7 0.67 44.67 -17.30
CA GLN A 7 0.27 44.98 -18.68
C GLN A 7 0.61 43.87 -19.69
N ASP A 8 1.66 43.09 -19.43
CA ASP A 8 2.13 42.01 -20.31
C ASP A 8 1.53 40.65 -19.93
N ALA A 9 0.62 40.61 -18.94
CA ALA A 9 0.15 39.37 -18.31
C ALA A 9 -1.16 38.81 -18.84
N ILE A 10 -1.69 39.37 -19.92
CA ILE A 10 -2.94 38.91 -20.53
C ILE A 10 -2.76 37.48 -21.02
N GLY A 11 -3.68 36.59 -20.65
CA GLY A 11 -3.66 35.16 -20.96
C GLY A 11 -2.84 34.31 -19.98
N SER A 12 -2.08 34.92 -19.06
CA SER A 12 -1.34 34.17 -18.05
C SER A 12 -2.21 33.81 -16.84
N VAL A 13 -1.89 32.71 -16.15
CA VAL A 13 -2.68 32.20 -15.02
C VAL A 13 -2.11 32.67 -13.69
N LEU A 14 -2.96 33.16 -12.78
CA LEU A 14 -2.54 33.58 -11.44
C LEU A 14 -2.15 32.39 -10.55
N MET A 15 -0.98 32.51 -9.92
CA MET A 15 -0.41 31.45 -9.08
C MET A 15 -0.87 31.47 -7.60
N HIS A 16 -1.48 32.57 -7.15
CA HIS A 16 -1.98 32.74 -5.79
C HIS A 16 -3.15 33.72 -5.77
N ASP A 17 -3.93 33.69 -4.70
CA ASP A 17 -5.03 34.63 -4.50
C ASP A 17 -4.50 36.07 -4.36
N LEU A 18 -5.10 36.99 -5.12
CA LEU A 18 -4.84 38.42 -5.01
C LEU A 18 -5.98 39.08 -4.24
N THR A 19 -5.72 39.39 -2.98
CA THR A 19 -6.65 40.11 -2.10
C THR A 19 -6.67 41.60 -2.43
N GLN A 20 -7.86 42.15 -2.64
CA GLN A 20 -8.05 43.59 -2.73
C GLN A 20 -8.51 44.11 -1.37
N ILE A 21 -7.78 45.09 -0.83
CA ILE A 21 -8.12 45.74 0.44
C ILE A 21 -8.68 47.11 0.10
N ILE A 22 -9.99 47.30 0.30
CA ILE A 22 -10.65 48.60 0.20
C ILE A 22 -10.98 49.05 1.63
N PRO A 23 -10.26 50.04 2.20
CA PRO A 23 -10.50 50.51 3.56
C PRO A 23 -11.98 50.85 3.80
N GLY A 24 -12.58 50.20 4.81
CA GLY A 24 -13.98 50.42 5.20
C GLY A 24 -15.05 49.74 4.34
N LYS A 25 -14.70 48.93 3.32
CA LYS A 25 -15.68 48.25 2.46
C LYS A 25 -15.47 46.74 2.32
N THR A 26 -14.28 46.29 1.94
CA THR A 26 -14.06 44.86 1.61
C THR A 26 -12.62 44.43 1.81
N LYS A 27 -12.41 43.23 2.35
CA LYS A 27 -11.11 42.54 2.43
C LYS A 27 -11.33 41.08 2.03
N ASP A 28 -11.34 40.83 0.72
CA ASP A 28 -11.55 39.50 0.16
C ASP A 28 -10.68 39.29 -1.10
N ALA A 29 -10.49 38.03 -1.51
CA ALA A 29 -9.78 37.65 -2.72
C ALA A 29 -10.53 38.18 -3.95
N ARG A 30 -9.97 39.22 -4.59
CA ARG A 30 -10.55 39.78 -5.82
C ARG A 30 -10.30 38.87 -7.01
N PHE A 31 -9.12 38.26 -7.04
CA PHE A 31 -8.76 37.22 -8.00
C PHE A 31 -8.29 35.99 -7.22
N ARG A 32 -8.73 34.80 -7.62
CA ARG A 32 -8.33 33.53 -7.02
C ARG A 32 -7.22 32.87 -7.83
N LYS A 33 -6.44 32.00 -7.18
CA LYS A 33 -5.48 31.10 -7.84
C LYS A 33 -6.18 30.36 -8.98
N GLY A 34 -5.53 30.28 -10.14
CA GLY A 34 -6.09 29.66 -11.35
C GLY A 34 -6.86 30.62 -12.27
N HIS A 35 -7.05 31.89 -11.89
CA HIS A 35 -7.68 32.89 -12.74
C HIS A 35 -6.79 33.24 -13.94
N VAL A 36 -7.33 33.15 -15.15
CA VAL A 36 -6.68 33.58 -16.39
C VAL A 36 -6.90 35.08 -16.55
N ILE A 37 -5.81 35.84 -16.61
CA ILE A 37 -5.87 37.30 -16.66
C ILE A 37 -6.39 37.76 -18.01
N LYS A 38 -7.41 38.59 -17.99
CA LYS A 38 -8.00 39.23 -19.17
C LYS A 38 -7.60 40.70 -19.26
N GLU A 39 -7.79 41.30 -20.42
CA GLU A 39 -7.54 42.73 -20.65
C GLU A 39 -8.34 43.62 -19.67
N GLU A 40 -9.58 43.22 -19.35
CA GLU A 40 -10.44 43.89 -18.37
C GLU A 40 -9.91 43.86 -16.92
N ASP A 41 -9.02 42.93 -16.60
CA ASP A 41 -8.46 42.79 -15.25
C ASP A 41 -7.30 43.75 -14.99
N ILE A 42 -6.63 44.24 -16.05
CA ILE A 42 -5.44 45.07 -15.99
C ILE A 42 -5.66 46.35 -15.16
N PRO A 43 -6.73 47.15 -15.39
CA PRO A 43 -6.97 48.35 -14.59
C PRO A 43 -7.21 48.02 -13.11
N THR A 44 -7.87 46.90 -12.83
CA THR A 44 -8.16 46.46 -11.46
C THR A 44 -6.87 46.04 -10.75
N LEU A 45 -6.02 45.24 -11.39
CA LEU A 45 -4.73 44.80 -10.85
C LEU A 45 -3.78 45.99 -10.57
N LEU A 46 -3.73 46.97 -11.47
CA LEU A 46 -2.97 48.20 -11.26
C LEU A 46 -3.55 49.03 -10.11
N SER A 47 -4.88 49.15 -9.99
CA SER A 47 -5.54 49.86 -8.87
C SER A 47 -5.28 49.18 -7.51
N MET A 48 -4.95 47.89 -7.51
CA MET A 48 -4.53 47.13 -6.33
C MET A 48 -3.05 47.36 -5.97
N GLY A 49 -2.35 48.24 -6.68
CA GLY A 49 -0.93 48.55 -6.48
C GLY A 49 0.00 47.46 -7.00
N LYS A 50 -0.47 46.59 -7.91
CA LYS A 50 0.35 45.55 -8.54
C LYS A 50 0.93 46.08 -9.85
N GLU A 51 2.19 46.48 -9.83
CA GLU A 51 2.95 46.79 -11.05
C GLU A 51 3.46 45.51 -11.74
N HIS A 52 3.73 44.49 -10.93
CA HIS A 52 4.19 43.18 -11.39
C HIS A 52 3.41 42.10 -10.69
N ILE A 53 3.19 41.00 -11.39
CA ILE A 53 2.54 39.82 -10.86
C ILE A 53 3.34 38.59 -11.24
N PHE A 54 3.15 37.55 -10.44
CA PHE A 54 3.74 36.26 -10.71
C PHE A 54 2.70 35.40 -11.38
N VAL A 55 2.97 35.09 -12.64
CA VAL A 55 2.06 34.31 -13.46
C VAL A 55 2.66 32.95 -13.78
N TRP A 56 1.77 32.06 -14.17
CA TRP A 56 2.09 30.82 -14.82
C TRP A 56 2.80 31.10 -16.14
N ASP A 57 4.06 30.71 -16.20
CA ASP A 57 4.84 30.71 -17.44
C ASP A 57 4.52 29.41 -18.17
N GLN A 58 3.81 29.50 -19.29
CA GLN A 58 3.63 28.37 -20.21
C GLN A 58 4.90 28.14 -21.04
N THR A 59 6.06 28.05 -20.38
CA THR A 59 7.26 27.57 -21.07
C THR A 59 6.94 26.18 -21.60
N PRO A 60 6.99 25.96 -22.93
CA PRO A 60 6.69 24.66 -23.51
C PRO A 60 7.53 23.57 -22.84
N GLY A 61 6.87 22.53 -22.32
CA GLY A 61 7.52 21.40 -21.64
C GLY A 61 7.59 21.49 -20.10
N LEU A 62 7.09 22.56 -19.45
CA LEU A 62 6.91 22.59 -17.99
C LEU A 62 5.44 22.41 -17.60
N ILE A 63 5.18 21.55 -16.61
CA ILE A 63 3.84 21.30 -16.07
C ILE A 63 3.75 21.60 -14.57
N HIS A 64 2.51 21.72 -14.06
CA HIS A 64 2.25 22.00 -12.64
C HIS A 64 2.50 20.78 -11.76
N GLU A 65 3.04 21.01 -10.55
CA GLU A 65 3.30 19.97 -9.57
C GLU A 65 2.09 19.06 -9.32
N ASP A 66 0.90 19.64 -9.20
CA ASP A 66 -0.35 18.89 -9.02
C ASP A 66 -0.66 17.99 -10.23
N GLU A 67 -0.52 18.50 -11.46
CA GLU A 67 -0.72 17.68 -12.67
C GLU A 67 0.29 16.52 -12.74
N ALA A 68 1.56 16.82 -12.46
CA ALA A 68 2.63 15.84 -12.40
C ALA A 68 2.39 14.78 -11.32
N ALA A 69 1.93 15.19 -10.13
CA ALA A 69 1.65 14.29 -9.02
C ALA A 69 0.48 13.35 -9.29
N GLU A 70 -0.56 13.82 -9.99
CA GLU A 70 -1.69 13.01 -10.44
C GLU A 70 -1.28 11.97 -11.47
N ARG A 71 -0.48 12.39 -12.46
CA ARG A 71 0.06 11.49 -13.49
C ARG A 71 0.92 10.40 -12.87
N LEU A 72 1.82 10.79 -11.97
CA LEU A 72 2.65 9.85 -11.24
C LEU A 72 1.81 8.87 -10.39
N ALA A 73 0.82 9.37 -9.65
CA ALA A 73 -0.06 8.51 -8.84
C ALA A 73 -0.80 7.47 -9.69
N LYS A 74 -1.30 7.88 -10.86
CA LYS A 74 -1.96 6.99 -11.83
C LYS A 74 -0.99 5.98 -12.43
N ALA A 75 0.25 6.38 -12.70
CA ALA A 75 1.26 5.50 -13.30
C ALA A 75 1.66 4.35 -12.37
N VAL A 76 1.75 4.61 -11.06
CA VAL A 76 2.22 3.61 -10.09
C VAL A 76 1.11 2.72 -9.53
N ALA A 77 -0.14 3.17 -9.59
CA ALA A 77 -1.27 2.50 -8.98
C ALA A 77 -1.84 1.39 -9.86
N GLY A 78 -2.07 0.24 -9.22
CA GLY A 78 -2.82 -0.89 -9.74
C GLY A 78 -4.17 -1.07 -9.03
N PRO A 79 -4.74 -2.28 -9.11
CA PRO A 79 -6.04 -2.60 -8.53
C PRO A 79 -6.13 -2.33 -7.02
N GLY A 80 -7.34 -1.97 -6.57
CA GLY A 80 -7.68 -1.78 -5.16
C GLY A 80 -7.17 -0.47 -4.54
N LEU A 81 -6.79 0.51 -5.36
CA LEU A 81 -6.29 1.81 -4.93
C LEU A 81 -7.13 2.96 -5.48
N SER A 82 -7.43 3.92 -4.60
CA SER A 82 -8.03 5.21 -4.92
C SER A 82 -7.08 6.34 -4.56
N PHE A 83 -7.39 7.56 -5.00
CA PHE A 83 -6.54 8.74 -4.80
C PHE A 83 -7.24 9.77 -3.93
N SER A 84 -6.48 10.47 -3.08
CA SER A 84 -6.95 11.73 -2.48
C SER A 84 -6.98 12.84 -3.52
N GLU A 85 -7.64 13.96 -3.19
CA GLU A 85 -7.42 15.21 -3.91
C GLU A 85 -5.93 15.59 -3.90
N THR A 86 -5.50 16.20 -5.00
CA THR A 86 -4.15 16.69 -5.19
C THR A 86 -3.98 18.04 -4.51
N LYS A 87 -2.92 18.19 -3.72
CA LYS A 87 -2.60 19.46 -3.08
C LYS A 87 -1.11 19.60 -2.86
N GLU A 88 -0.53 20.72 -3.32
CA GLU A 88 0.89 21.05 -3.14
C GLU A 88 1.81 19.94 -3.68
N GLY A 89 1.51 19.49 -4.90
CA GLY A 89 2.24 18.45 -5.61
C GLY A 89 2.14 17.08 -4.97
N LYS A 90 1.17 16.83 -4.08
CA LYS A 90 1.02 15.57 -3.33
C LYS A 90 -0.31 14.88 -3.61
N VAL A 91 -0.26 13.57 -3.87
CA VAL A 91 -1.42 12.67 -3.94
C VAL A 91 -1.21 11.50 -2.98
N ASN A 92 -2.20 11.20 -2.15
CA ASN A 92 -2.16 9.97 -1.33
C ASN A 92 -2.90 8.85 -2.04
N LEU A 93 -2.36 7.64 -1.98
CA LEU A 93 -3.00 6.42 -2.43
C LEU A 93 -3.68 5.75 -1.22
N ILE A 94 -4.93 5.36 -1.40
CA ILE A 94 -5.83 4.89 -0.35
C ILE A 94 -6.37 3.52 -0.75
N ALA A 95 -6.31 2.55 0.17
CA ALA A 95 -6.85 1.22 -0.05
C ALA A 95 -8.37 1.27 -0.21
N GLU A 96 -8.89 0.70 -1.29
CA GLU A 96 -10.35 0.63 -1.55
C GLU A 96 -11.03 -0.55 -0.83
N GLU A 97 -10.24 -1.53 -0.42
CA GLU A 97 -10.67 -2.74 0.25
C GLU A 97 -9.62 -3.24 1.27
N ASP A 98 -10.03 -4.20 2.08
CA ASP A 98 -9.12 -4.89 3.00
C ASP A 98 -8.22 -5.85 2.23
N GLY A 99 -6.93 -5.90 2.56
CA GLY A 99 -6.01 -6.80 1.87
C GLY A 99 -4.56 -6.64 2.33
N LEU A 100 -3.63 -7.12 1.49
CA LEU A 100 -2.21 -6.90 1.65
C LEU A 100 -1.74 -5.87 0.62
N ILE A 101 -0.96 -4.88 1.07
CA ILE A 101 -0.25 -4.01 0.14
C ILE A 101 0.81 -4.85 -0.58
N TYR A 102 0.82 -4.78 -1.91
CA TYR A 102 1.98 -5.12 -2.72
C TYR A 102 2.68 -3.84 -3.15
N ALA A 103 3.98 -3.79 -2.93
CA ALA A 103 4.83 -2.64 -3.22
C ALA A 103 6.15 -3.13 -3.82
N SER A 104 6.36 -2.86 -5.12
CA SER A 104 7.59 -3.23 -5.82
C SER A 104 8.76 -2.38 -5.31
N GLU A 105 9.67 -3.00 -4.56
CA GLU A 105 10.85 -2.30 -4.01
C GLU A 105 11.74 -1.74 -5.13
N GLU A 106 11.94 -2.52 -6.20
CA GLU A 106 12.71 -2.10 -7.38
C GLU A 106 12.04 -0.93 -8.10
N GLY A 107 10.71 -0.97 -8.26
CA GLY A 107 9.95 0.11 -8.89
C GLY A 107 9.95 1.39 -8.07
N ILE A 108 9.80 1.28 -6.76
CA ILE A 108 9.89 2.41 -5.83
C ILE A 108 11.29 3.02 -5.87
N TYR A 109 12.34 2.19 -5.87
CA TYR A 109 13.72 2.66 -5.96
C TYR A 109 14.00 3.38 -7.29
N ALA A 110 13.57 2.79 -8.41
CA ALA A 110 13.75 3.37 -9.73
C ALA A 110 13.07 4.74 -9.86
N LEU A 111 11.83 4.88 -9.35
CA LEU A 111 11.12 6.16 -9.36
C LEU A 111 11.77 7.21 -8.46
N ASN A 112 12.15 6.82 -7.24
CA ASN A 112 12.84 7.71 -6.31
C ASN A 112 14.27 8.07 -6.74
N SER A 113 14.80 7.44 -7.79
CA SER A 113 16.07 7.80 -8.40
C SER A 113 15.94 8.97 -9.39
N LEU A 114 14.71 9.33 -9.80
CA LEU A 114 14.45 10.52 -10.60
C LEU A 114 14.48 11.77 -9.73
N GLU A 115 15.07 12.85 -10.24
CA GLU A 115 15.01 14.14 -9.55
C GLU A 115 13.55 14.60 -9.38
N TYR A 116 13.29 15.28 -8.27
CA TYR A 116 12.00 15.90 -7.95
C TYR A 116 10.81 14.96 -7.70
N ILE A 117 10.97 13.66 -7.94
CA ILE A 117 9.95 12.65 -7.68
C ILE A 117 10.17 12.01 -6.32
N ILE A 118 9.09 11.88 -5.55
CA ILE A 118 9.06 11.16 -4.29
C ILE A 118 7.88 10.20 -4.29
N LEU A 119 8.14 8.94 -3.98
CA LEU A 119 7.15 7.92 -3.68
C LEU A 119 7.46 7.31 -2.32
N ALA A 120 6.59 7.56 -1.33
CA ALA A 120 6.67 6.98 0.00
C ALA A 120 5.54 5.97 0.20
N THR A 121 5.84 4.80 0.76
CA THR A 121 4.89 3.69 0.91
C THR A 121 4.97 3.06 2.29
N LEU A 122 3.91 2.37 2.71
CA LEU A 122 4.03 1.36 3.78
C LEU A 122 4.94 0.22 3.30
N HIS A 123 5.45 -0.56 4.25
CA HIS A 123 6.20 -1.78 3.94
C HIS A 123 5.36 -2.76 3.13
N ASN A 124 6.02 -3.42 2.18
CA ASN A 124 5.43 -4.46 1.36
C ASN A 124 4.86 -5.60 2.21
N HIS A 125 3.83 -6.29 1.71
CA HIS A 125 3.12 -7.38 2.39
C HIS A 125 2.49 -7.01 3.75
N ARG A 126 2.28 -5.72 4.01
CA ARG A 126 1.58 -5.26 5.21
C ARG A 126 0.06 -5.38 5.04
N PRO A 127 -0.67 -5.90 6.06
CA PRO A 127 -2.12 -5.84 6.10
C PRO A 127 -2.63 -4.40 6.15
N VAL A 128 -3.63 -4.11 5.34
CA VAL A 128 -4.27 -2.79 5.28
C VAL A 128 -5.79 -2.92 5.31
N LYS A 129 -6.44 -1.87 5.80
CA LYS A 129 -7.90 -1.75 5.84
C LYS A 129 -8.39 -0.76 4.81
N LYS A 130 -9.61 -0.96 4.32
CA LYS A 130 -10.31 0.01 3.47
C LYS A 130 -10.25 1.42 4.08
N GLY A 131 -9.90 2.40 3.25
CA GLY A 131 -9.75 3.80 3.64
C GLY A 131 -8.39 4.17 4.24
N GLN A 132 -7.50 3.19 4.45
CA GLN A 132 -6.15 3.46 4.95
C GLN A 132 -5.28 4.09 3.86
N LYS A 133 -4.50 5.11 4.23
CA LYS A 133 -3.45 5.68 3.37
C LYS A 133 -2.25 4.73 3.35
N ILE A 134 -1.91 4.24 2.17
CA ILE A 134 -0.87 3.22 1.98
C ILE A 134 0.39 3.76 1.31
N ALA A 135 0.24 4.83 0.52
CA ALA A 135 1.36 5.51 -0.11
C ALA A 135 1.04 6.98 -0.36
N GLY A 136 2.07 7.76 -0.71
CA GLY A 136 1.94 9.13 -1.17
C GLY A 136 3.00 9.45 -2.20
N THR A 137 2.55 10.05 -3.31
CA THR A 137 3.44 10.64 -4.30
C THR A 137 3.65 12.11 -3.97
N ARG A 138 4.83 12.64 -4.28
CA ARG A 138 5.09 14.09 -4.21
C ARG A 138 6.02 14.52 -5.34
N VAL A 139 5.67 15.62 -6.00
CA VAL A 139 6.54 16.37 -6.90
C VAL A 139 7.03 17.60 -6.14
N VAL A 140 8.35 17.78 -6.06
CA VAL A 140 8.97 18.78 -5.17
C VAL A 140 8.90 20.22 -5.68
N PRO A 141 9.23 20.54 -6.94
CA PRO A 141 9.17 21.89 -7.46
C PRO A 141 7.76 22.20 -7.94
N LEU A 142 7.36 23.47 -7.78
CA LEU A 142 6.07 23.98 -8.23
C LEU A 142 5.81 23.75 -9.73
N MET A 143 6.89 23.72 -10.51
CA MET A 143 6.87 23.39 -11.93
C MET A 143 7.99 22.40 -12.23
N ILE A 144 7.67 21.38 -13.02
CA ILE A 144 8.58 20.30 -13.38
C ILE A 144 8.62 20.13 -14.89
N ASP A 145 9.79 19.75 -15.42
CA ASP A 145 9.93 19.32 -16.80
C ASP A 145 9.07 18.07 -17.04
N GLU A 146 8.17 18.15 -18.02
CA GLU A 146 7.25 17.08 -18.38
C GLU A 146 7.99 15.79 -18.72
N ASN A 147 9.20 15.88 -19.28
CA ASN A 147 10.00 14.71 -19.61
C ASN A 147 10.33 13.85 -18.39
N VAL A 148 10.49 14.44 -17.19
CA VAL A 148 10.71 13.68 -15.95
C VAL A 148 9.48 12.85 -15.60
N VAL A 149 8.28 13.38 -15.83
CA VAL A 149 7.02 12.67 -15.57
C VAL A 149 6.79 11.59 -16.63
N ILE A 150 7.08 11.87 -17.90
CA ILE A 150 7.03 10.88 -18.98
C ILE A 150 8.01 9.72 -18.71
N GLU A 151 9.21 10.03 -18.20
CA GLU A 151 10.18 9.02 -17.80
C GLU A 151 9.66 8.18 -16.61
N ALA A 152 9.09 8.82 -15.58
CA ALA A 152 8.48 8.12 -14.46
C ALA A 152 7.35 7.17 -14.89
N GLU A 153 6.47 7.61 -15.79
CA GLU A 153 5.44 6.77 -16.42
C GLU A 153 6.06 5.62 -17.22
N GLY A 154 7.17 5.90 -17.93
CA GLY A 154 7.96 4.91 -18.64
C GLY A 154 8.55 3.85 -17.73
N ILE A 155 9.11 4.23 -16.58
CA ILE A 155 9.63 3.31 -15.56
C ILE A 155 8.51 2.41 -15.04
N ALA A 156 7.36 2.99 -14.67
CA ALA A 156 6.23 2.21 -14.14
C ALA A 156 5.75 1.15 -15.14
N ARG A 157 5.70 1.49 -16.44
CA ARG A 157 5.30 0.56 -17.52
C ARG A 157 6.29 -0.58 -17.80
N ARG A 158 7.53 -0.53 -17.28
CA ARG A 158 8.51 -1.61 -17.46
C ARG A 158 8.24 -2.81 -16.56
N PHE A 159 7.48 -2.62 -15.48
CA PHE A 159 7.13 -3.69 -14.56
C PHE A 159 5.90 -4.43 -15.07
N GLU A 160 5.93 -5.76 -15.02
CA GLU A 160 4.81 -6.62 -15.42
C GLU A 160 3.61 -6.42 -14.50
N GLU A 161 3.88 -6.24 -13.21
CA GLU A 161 2.88 -5.89 -12.21
C GLU A 161 2.93 -4.39 -11.86
N PRO A 162 1.78 -3.77 -11.52
CA PRO A 162 1.76 -2.42 -10.99
C PRO A 162 2.68 -2.25 -9.78
N ILE A 163 3.34 -1.10 -9.68
CA ILE A 163 4.28 -0.81 -8.58
C ILE A 163 3.57 -0.88 -7.22
N LEU A 164 2.32 -0.42 -7.15
CA LEU A 164 1.49 -0.51 -5.95
C LEU A 164 0.14 -1.13 -6.30
N GLN A 165 -0.33 -2.06 -5.49
CA GLN A 165 -1.71 -2.57 -5.58
C GLN A 165 -2.13 -3.15 -4.22
N ILE A 166 -3.44 -3.29 -4.02
CA ILE A 166 -3.97 -4.08 -2.91
C ILE A 166 -4.31 -5.47 -3.43
N ARG A 167 -3.77 -6.49 -2.77
CA ARG A 167 -4.12 -7.88 -3.01
C ARG A 167 -5.13 -8.34 -1.96
N PRO A 168 -6.39 -8.56 -2.33
CA PRO A 168 -7.40 -9.05 -1.39
C PRO A 168 -6.99 -10.40 -0.82
N LEU A 169 -7.30 -10.61 0.45
CA LEU A 169 -7.06 -11.90 1.08
C LEU A 169 -8.11 -12.89 0.58
N GLN A 170 -7.65 -14.07 0.14
CA GLN A 170 -8.56 -15.14 -0.22
C GLN A 170 -9.03 -15.87 1.03
N SER A 171 -10.35 -16.02 1.18
CA SER A 171 -10.92 -16.92 2.18
C SER A 171 -10.49 -18.36 1.86
N LYS A 172 -9.98 -19.08 2.87
CA LYS A 172 -9.55 -20.47 2.75
C LYS A 172 -10.29 -21.36 3.75
N LYS A 173 -10.50 -22.61 3.37
CA LYS A 173 -10.87 -23.68 4.32
C LYS A 173 -9.62 -24.17 5.04
N VAL A 174 -9.59 -24.01 6.36
CA VAL A 174 -8.41 -24.25 7.20
C VAL A 174 -8.67 -25.43 8.15
N GLY A 175 -7.80 -26.44 8.13
CA GLY A 175 -7.72 -27.46 9.17
C GLY A 175 -6.64 -27.10 10.21
N VAL A 176 -6.82 -27.49 11.46
CA VAL A 176 -5.79 -27.31 12.50
C VAL A 176 -5.41 -28.66 13.11
N VAL A 177 -4.10 -28.93 13.18
CA VAL A 177 -3.55 -30.07 13.90
C VAL A 177 -2.71 -29.54 15.07
N THR A 178 -3.08 -29.91 16.28
CA THR A 178 -2.33 -29.57 17.50
C THR A 178 -1.57 -30.79 17.98
N THR A 179 -0.25 -30.69 18.02
CA THR A 179 0.64 -31.77 18.43
C THR A 179 1.19 -31.51 19.83
N GLY A 180 1.54 -32.58 20.52
CA GLY A 180 2.11 -32.55 21.87
C GLY A 180 1.46 -33.57 22.79
N SER A 181 2.26 -34.48 23.31
CA SER A 181 1.83 -35.57 24.20
C SER A 181 1.04 -35.07 25.42
N GLU A 182 1.44 -33.93 25.97
CA GLU A 182 0.79 -33.30 27.11
C GLU A 182 -0.61 -32.77 26.81
N VAL A 183 -0.85 -32.31 25.58
CA VAL A 183 -2.16 -31.82 25.14
C VAL A 183 -3.03 -33.02 24.73
N TYR A 184 -2.46 -33.96 23.96
CA TYR A 184 -3.16 -35.14 23.48
C TYR A 184 -3.71 -36.02 24.61
N HIS A 185 -2.92 -36.24 25.67
CA HIS A 185 -3.36 -36.99 26.86
C HIS A 185 -4.14 -36.15 27.89
N GLY A 186 -4.44 -34.89 27.59
CA GLY A 186 -5.21 -34.01 28.48
C GLY A 186 -4.49 -33.63 29.78
N ARG A 187 -3.15 -33.71 29.81
CA ARG A 187 -2.35 -33.26 30.97
C ARG A 187 -2.36 -31.74 31.10
N ILE A 188 -2.45 -31.04 29.97
CA ILE A 188 -2.66 -29.59 29.90
C ILE A 188 -3.80 -29.26 28.94
N GLN A 189 -4.38 -28.07 29.12
CA GLN A 189 -5.37 -27.53 28.19
C GLN A 189 -4.66 -26.82 27.02
N ASP A 190 -5.14 -27.07 25.79
CA ASP A 190 -4.71 -26.32 24.62
C ASP A 190 -5.07 -24.83 24.72
N LYS A 191 -4.07 -23.98 24.47
CA LYS A 191 -4.21 -22.52 24.41
C LYS A 191 -4.00 -21.97 23.00
N PHE A 192 -3.46 -22.77 22.07
CA PHE A 192 -3.15 -22.34 20.71
C PHE A 192 -4.35 -22.48 19.78
N GLY A 193 -5.14 -23.55 19.89
CA GLY A 193 -6.37 -23.74 19.10
C GLY A 193 -7.30 -22.52 19.13
N PRO A 194 -7.69 -22.01 20.32
CA PRO A 194 -8.53 -20.81 20.41
C PRO A 194 -7.88 -19.53 19.82
N VAL A 195 -6.55 -19.45 19.77
CA VAL A 195 -5.84 -18.33 19.14
C VAL A 195 -5.87 -18.47 17.62
N LEU A 196 -5.60 -19.67 17.09
CA LEU A 196 -5.64 -19.95 15.66
C LEU A 196 -7.06 -19.79 15.11
N GLN A 197 -8.07 -20.29 15.81
CA GLN A 197 -9.47 -20.13 15.42
C GLN A 197 -9.86 -18.66 15.29
N ARG A 198 -9.48 -17.81 16.26
CA ARG A 198 -9.73 -16.36 16.18
C ARG A 198 -9.03 -15.72 15.00
N LYS A 199 -7.74 -16.04 14.78
CA LYS A 199 -6.99 -15.50 13.64
C LYS A 199 -7.62 -15.92 12.31
N VAL A 200 -7.90 -17.21 12.12
CA VAL A 200 -8.55 -17.73 10.90
C VAL A 200 -9.82 -16.94 10.57
N ALA A 201 -10.67 -16.70 11.57
CA ALA A 201 -11.88 -15.89 11.42
C ALA A 201 -11.59 -14.40 11.13
N GLU A 202 -10.63 -13.78 11.82
CA GLU A 202 -10.22 -12.38 11.60
C GLU A 202 -9.70 -12.12 10.18
N TRP A 203 -9.03 -13.12 9.57
CA TRP A 203 -8.54 -13.07 8.20
C TRP A 203 -9.58 -13.52 7.16
N GLY A 204 -10.84 -13.73 7.57
CA GLY A 204 -11.95 -14.06 6.67
C GLY A 204 -11.94 -15.51 6.16
N SER A 205 -11.18 -16.40 6.79
CA SER A 205 -11.11 -17.84 6.45
C SER A 205 -12.05 -18.67 7.32
N VAL A 206 -12.32 -19.91 6.90
CA VAL A 206 -13.25 -20.83 7.56
C VAL A 206 -12.47 -21.97 8.20
N LEU A 207 -12.61 -22.15 9.50
CA LEU A 207 -12.05 -23.31 10.19
C LEU A 207 -12.95 -24.54 9.98
N LEU A 208 -12.40 -25.62 9.39
CA LEU A 208 -13.09 -26.90 9.23
C LEU A 208 -13.15 -27.67 10.55
N GLY A 209 -12.07 -27.61 11.32
CA GLY A 209 -11.98 -28.25 12.63
C GLY A 209 -10.56 -28.23 13.18
N GLN A 210 -10.43 -28.70 14.40
CA GLN A 210 -9.15 -28.92 15.07
C GLN A 210 -9.06 -30.39 15.50
N THR A 211 -7.93 -31.02 15.21
CA THR A 211 -7.60 -32.37 15.68
C THR A 211 -6.33 -32.32 16.53
N PHE A 212 -6.18 -33.31 17.40
CA PHE A 212 -5.02 -33.48 18.26
C PHE A 212 -4.23 -34.70 17.82
N ALA A 213 -2.90 -34.58 17.81
CA ALA A 213 -1.99 -35.69 17.56
C ALA A 213 -0.98 -35.78 18.71
N ASP A 214 -0.59 -37.00 19.04
CA ASP A 214 0.54 -37.25 19.91
C ASP A 214 1.85 -36.86 19.20
N ASP A 215 2.98 -36.89 19.91
CA ASP A 215 4.31 -36.73 19.30
C ASP A 215 4.71 -38.02 18.57
N ASP A 216 3.94 -38.35 17.53
CA ASP A 216 4.12 -39.49 16.64
C ASP A 216 3.98 -39.05 15.18
N VAL A 217 4.96 -39.42 14.34
CA VAL A 217 5.01 -39.00 12.94
C VAL A 217 3.79 -39.50 12.16
N GLU A 218 3.41 -40.76 12.33
CA GLU A 218 2.34 -41.37 11.55
C GLU A 218 0.99 -40.75 11.91
N MET A 219 0.76 -40.51 13.20
CA MET A 219 -0.44 -39.86 13.69
C MET A 219 -0.57 -38.41 13.21
N ILE A 220 0.52 -37.63 13.27
CA ILE A 220 0.52 -36.25 12.75
C ILE A 220 0.17 -36.26 11.25
N GLN A 221 0.76 -37.19 10.49
CA GLN A 221 0.47 -37.33 9.07
C GLN A 221 -0.98 -37.73 8.79
N GLU A 222 -1.53 -38.67 9.56
CA GLU A 222 -2.93 -39.08 9.47
C GLU A 222 -3.86 -37.88 9.69
N ARG A 223 -3.66 -37.11 10.76
CA ARG A 223 -4.48 -35.91 11.05
C ARG A 223 -4.39 -34.84 9.97
N ILE A 224 -3.22 -34.67 9.36
CA ILE A 224 -3.08 -33.76 8.22
C ILE A 224 -3.89 -34.26 7.02
N ARG A 225 -3.79 -35.56 6.68
CA ARG A 225 -4.54 -36.16 5.56
C ARG A 225 -6.05 -36.07 5.78
N GLU A 226 -6.54 -36.32 7.00
CA GLU A 226 -7.96 -36.20 7.35
C GLU A 226 -8.52 -34.80 7.02
N HIS A 227 -7.79 -33.73 7.35
CA HIS A 227 -8.21 -32.36 7.02
C HIS A 227 -8.20 -32.11 5.50
N ILE A 228 -7.19 -32.63 4.79
CA ILE A 228 -7.10 -32.52 3.32
C ILE A 228 -8.29 -33.23 2.68
N GLU A 229 -8.65 -34.44 3.13
CA GLU A 229 -9.80 -35.21 2.66
C GLU A 229 -11.14 -34.51 2.96
N GLN A 230 -11.21 -33.75 4.05
CA GLN A 230 -12.35 -32.88 4.37
C GLN A 230 -12.41 -31.60 3.50
N GLY A 231 -11.44 -31.40 2.61
CA GLY A 231 -11.37 -30.27 1.70
C GLY A 231 -10.70 -29.04 2.29
N ALA A 232 -9.77 -29.21 3.24
CA ALA A 232 -8.90 -28.13 3.68
C ALA A 232 -7.99 -27.68 2.52
N GLU A 233 -7.97 -26.37 2.27
CA GLU A 233 -7.03 -25.74 1.34
C GLU A 233 -5.72 -25.34 2.05
N MET A 234 -5.74 -25.29 3.38
CA MET A 234 -4.60 -25.00 4.24
C MET A 234 -4.71 -25.81 5.53
N VAL A 235 -3.61 -26.40 5.98
CA VAL A 235 -3.53 -27.06 7.29
C VAL A 235 -2.50 -26.33 8.15
N LEU A 236 -2.94 -25.84 9.30
CA LEU A 236 -2.06 -25.23 10.30
C LEU A 236 -1.69 -26.28 11.33
N VAL A 237 -0.38 -26.53 11.49
CA VAL A 237 0.13 -27.42 12.54
C VAL A 237 0.79 -26.59 13.63
N THR A 238 0.43 -26.85 14.88
CA THR A 238 0.96 -26.15 16.06
C THR A 238 1.43 -27.16 17.10
N GLY A 239 2.59 -26.91 17.71
CA GLY A 239 3.28 -27.88 18.58
C GLY A 239 4.34 -28.69 17.82
N GLY A 240 5.32 -29.25 18.53
CA GLY A 240 6.36 -30.09 17.92
C GLY A 240 7.23 -29.37 16.85
N MET A 241 7.53 -28.07 17.02
CA MET A 241 8.17 -27.20 16.03
C MET A 241 9.50 -26.56 16.47
N SER A 242 10.07 -26.98 17.60
CA SER A 242 11.40 -26.53 18.06
C SER A 242 12.51 -27.34 17.34
N VAL A 243 13.75 -27.27 17.83
CA VAL A 243 14.90 -28.06 17.36
C VAL A 243 15.08 -29.36 18.14
N ASP A 244 14.15 -29.66 19.04
CA ASP A 244 14.29 -30.77 19.96
C ASP A 244 14.06 -32.09 19.21
N PRO A 245 14.75 -33.19 19.58
CA PRO A 245 14.62 -34.47 18.86
C PRO A 245 13.21 -35.05 18.85
N ASP A 246 12.36 -34.64 19.79
CA ASP A 246 10.95 -34.98 19.93
C ASP A 246 10.01 -34.07 19.11
N ASP A 247 10.53 -33.04 18.44
CA ASP A 247 9.75 -32.21 17.51
C ASP A 247 9.55 -32.91 16.16
N LEU A 248 8.50 -33.72 16.08
CA LEU A 248 8.23 -34.57 14.93
C LEU A 248 7.42 -33.89 13.82
N THR A 249 6.92 -32.67 14.03
CA THR A 249 6.07 -31.98 13.03
C THR A 249 6.78 -31.70 11.71
N PRO A 250 8.03 -31.17 11.66
CA PRO A 250 8.74 -30.98 10.39
C PRO A 250 9.01 -32.30 9.66
N THR A 251 9.28 -33.38 10.40
CA THR A 251 9.49 -34.73 9.86
C THR A 251 8.19 -35.27 9.26
N ALA A 252 7.07 -35.12 9.95
CA ALA A 252 5.76 -35.52 9.46
C ALA A 252 5.38 -34.79 8.17
N ILE A 253 5.55 -33.47 8.12
CA ILE A 253 5.26 -32.66 6.92
C ILE A 253 6.13 -33.10 5.73
N LYS A 254 7.44 -33.31 5.95
CA LYS A 254 8.34 -33.80 4.89
C LYS A 254 7.94 -35.19 4.40
N GLY A 255 7.50 -36.08 5.29
CA GLY A 255 7.05 -37.42 4.95
C GLY A 255 5.75 -37.45 4.10
N LEU A 256 4.98 -36.37 4.10
CA LEU A 256 3.82 -36.18 3.20
C LEU A 256 4.20 -35.62 1.83
N GLY A 257 5.50 -35.43 1.55
CA GLY A 257 5.97 -34.73 0.35
C GLY A 257 5.86 -33.21 0.46
N GLY A 258 5.53 -32.68 1.64
CA GLY A 258 5.53 -31.25 1.92
C GLY A 258 6.96 -30.69 1.97
N ARG A 259 7.11 -29.43 1.58
CA ARG A 259 8.36 -28.68 1.76
C ARG A 259 8.23 -27.79 2.99
N VAL A 260 9.32 -27.66 3.73
CA VAL A 260 9.41 -26.74 4.88
C VAL A 260 10.27 -25.57 4.43
N ASP A 261 9.63 -24.46 4.05
CA ASP A 261 10.32 -23.29 3.49
C ASP A 261 10.93 -22.40 4.58
N HIS A 262 10.22 -22.18 5.69
CA HIS A 262 10.68 -21.35 6.80
C HIS A 262 10.29 -21.94 8.16
N LEU A 263 11.25 -22.07 9.08
CA LEU A 263 11.04 -22.40 10.49
C LEU A 263 11.14 -21.12 11.34
N TRP A 264 10.01 -20.50 11.66
CA TRP A 264 9.99 -19.24 12.41
C TRP A 264 10.15 -19.46 13.92
N HIS A 265 11.36 -19.36 14.46
CA HIS A 265 11.60 -19.38 15.90
C HIS A 265 11.31 -18.00 16.50
N SER A 266 10.05 -17.71 16.83
CA SER A 266 9.73 -16.48 17.58
C SER A 266 10.10 -16.67 19.06
N CYS A 267 11.08 -15.89 19.53
CA CYS A 267 11.51 -15.83 20.92
C CYS A 267 10.47 -15.09 21.78
N SER A 268 9.24 -15.61 21.85
CA SER A 268 8.25 -15.30 22.90
C SER A 268 6.99 -16.18 22.86
N SER A 269 6.75 -16.97 21.81
CA SER A 269 5.75 -18.05 21.79
C SER A 269 5.88 -18.83 20.47
N ARG A 270 5.98 -20.16 20.56
CA ARG A 270 6.43 -21.13 19.56
C ARG A 270 6.09 -20.90 18.07
N SER A 271 6.95 -21.48 17.24
CA SER A 271 7.02 -21.47 15.78
C SER A 271 5.78 -22.03 15.07
N HIS A 272 5.46 -21.51 13.87
CA HIS A 272 4.38 -22.01 13.00
C HIS A 272 4.97 -22.37 11.63
N ALA A 273 4.49 -23.45 11.00
CA ALA A 273 4.79 -23.80 9.62
C ALA A 273 3.49 -23.80 8.79
N VAL A 274 3.55 -23.22 7.60
CA VAL A 274 2.50 -23.32 6.58
C VAL A 274 3.02 -24.27 5.52
N ALA A 275 2.42 -25.46 5.41
CA ALA A 275 2.70 -26.35 4.30
C ALA A 275 1.77 -25.96 3.14
N GLY A 276 2.34 -25.40 2.07
CA GLY A 276 1.63 -25.27 0.80
C GLY A 276 1.43 -26.65 0.20
N LEU A 277 0.17 -27.01 -0.10
CA LEU A 277 -0.13 -28.25 -0.81
C LEU A 277 0.35 -28.11 -2.26
N PRO A 278 1.04 -29.12 -2.84
CA PRO A 278 1.21 -29.17 -4.28
C PRO A 278 -0.19 -29.28 -4.93
N GLY A 279 -0.43 -28.43 -5.93
CA GLY A 279 -1.69 -28.34 -6.66
C GLY A 279 -2.04 -29.56 -7.49
#